data_AF-A0A396GJW0-F1
#
_entry.id   AF-A0A396GJW0-F1
#
_cell.length_a   1.000
_cell.length_b   1.000
_cell.length_c   1.000
_cell.angle_alpha   90.00
_cell.angle_beta   90.00
_cell.angle_gamma   90.00
#
_symmetry.space_group_name_H-M   'P 1'
#
loop_
_entity.id
_entity.type
_entity.pdbx_description
1 polymer ?
#
loop_
_entity_poly.entity_id
_entity_poly.type
_entity_poly.pdbx_seq_one_letter_code
_entity_poly.pdbx_strand_id
1 'polypeptide(L)'
;MTMKKGEVALLTIAPQYAFGSSESRQELAVVPPNSTLYYQVELVSFVKAKEVSDMNTEEKIEAALEKRQEGIALVYAAEYARASKRFQKVTR
;
A
#
# COMPACT_ATOMS: atom_id res chain seq x y z
N MET A 1 11.43 -0.23 3.92
CA MET A 1 10.53 -0.33 5.09
C MET A 1 11.38 -0.63 6.32
N THR A 2 11.09 0.03 7.44
CA THR A 2 11.96 0.06 8.63
C THR A 2 11.53 -0.88 9.76
N MET A 3 10.26 -1.31 9.81
CA MET A 3 9.74 -2.16 10.89
C MET A 3 10.15 -3.64 10.73
N LYS A 4 10.37 -4.31 11.86
CA LYS A 4 10.63 -5.75 11.97
C LYS A 4 9.37 -6.53 12.33
N LYS A 5 9.33 -7.84 12.04
CA LYS A 5 8.22 -8.70 12.46
C LYS A 5 8.09 -8.68 13.98
N GLY A 6 6.88 -8.48 14.48
CA GLY A 6 6.53 -8.34 15.89
C GLY A 6 6.83 -6.96 16.48
N GLU A 7 7.30 -5.99 15.67
CA GLU A 7 7.57 -4.64 16.15
C GLU A 7 6.26 -3.86 16.33
N VAL A 8 6.14 -3.20 17.48
CA VAL A 8 5.08 -2.23 17.77
C VAL A 8 5.70 -0.84 17.78
N ALA A 9 5.17 0.06 16.97
CA ALA A 9 5.67 1.43 16.83
C ALA A 9 4.54 2.45 16.90
N LEU A 10 4.82 3.60 17.52
CA LEU A 10 3.96 4.78 17.48
C LEU A 10 4.38 5.67 16.31
N LEU A 11 3.52 5.80 15.31
CA LEU A 11 3.74 6.63 14.14
C LEU A 11 3.08 7.99 14.34
N THR A 12 3.86 9.05 14.22
CA THR A 12 3.37 10.43 14.12
C THR A 12 3.33 10.82 12.64
N ILE A 13 2.13 11.03 12.11
CA ILE A 13 1.89 11.26 10.69
C ILE A 13 1.47 12.71 10.50
N ALA A 14 2.35 13.50 9.89
CA ALA A 14 2.06 14.87 9.54
C ALA A 14 0.93 14.96 8.50
N PRO A 15 0.15 16.05 8.46
CA PRO A 15 -1.10 16.11 7.70
C PRO A 15 -0.95 15.84 6.21
N GLN A 16 0.18 16.22 5.61
CA GLN A 16 0.50 15.99 4.20
C GLN A 16 0.64 14.51 3.82
N TYR A 17 0.86 13.64 4.80
CA TYR A 17 0.91 12.18 4.64
C TYR A 17 -0.35 11.48 5.15
N ALA A 18 -1.29 12.25 5.70
CA ALA A 18 -2.56 11.79 6.25
C ALA A 18 -3.74 12.26 5.37
N PHE A 19 -4.70 13.01 5.94
CA PHE A 19 -5.91 13.47 5.24
C PHE A 19 -5.80 14.88 4.63
N GLY A 20 -4.64 15.54 4.75
CA GLY A 20 -4.38 16.83 4.11
C GLY A 20 -5.30 17.94 4.61
N SER A 21 -5.62 18.89 3.72
CA SER A 21 -6.33 20.13 4.04
C SER A 21 -7.86 20.03 4.03
N SER A 22 -8.41 18.83 3.86
CA SER A 22 -9.85 18.61 3.78
C SER A 22 -10.33 17.81 4.98
N GLU A 23 -11.59 18.04 5.38
CA GLU A 23 -12.25 17.16 6.34
C GLU A 23 -12.36 15.76 5.75
N SER A 24 -12.08 14.75 6.57
CA SER A 24 -12.21 13.36 6.17
C SER A 24 -13.17 12.62 7.10
N ARG A 25 -14.26 12.09 6.54
CA ARG A 25 -15.19 11.22 7.25
C ARG A 25 -14.68 9.79 7.19
N GLN A 26 -14.17 9.29 8.30
CA GLN A 26 -13.84 7.88 8.49
C GLN A 26 -15.05 7.14 9.05
N GLU A 27 -15.01 5.82 9.01
CA GLU A 27 -16.10 4.97 9.49
C GLU A 27 -16.47 5.23 10.96
N LEU A 28 -15.47 5.54 11.80
CA LEU A 28 -15.64 5.69 13.24
C LEU A 28 -15.51 7.14 13.74
N ALA A 29 -15.04 8.07 12.90
CA ALA A 29 -14.75 9.44 13.32
C ALA A 29 -14.65 10.41 12.15
N VAL A 30 -14.82 11.70 12.43
CA VAL A 30 -14.51 12.78 11.49
C VAL A 30 -13.13 13.35 11.84
N VAL A 31 -12.24 13.40 10.86
CA VAL A 31 -10.91 13.98 11.00
C VAL A 31 -10.92 15.40 10.41
N PRO A 32 -10.61 16.43 11.20
CA PRO A 32 -10.54 17.80 10.72
C PRO A 32 -9.41 18.02 9.70
N PRO A 33 -9.52 19.07 8.87
CA PRO A 33 -8.42 19.55 8.02
C PRO A 33 -7.10 19.73 8.79
N ASN A 34 -5.99 19.40 8.13
CA ASN A 34 -4.62 19.61 8.60
C ASN A 34 -4.29 18.93 9.94
N SER A 35 -4.97 17.82 10.27
CA SER A 35 -4.73 17.07 11.51
C SER A 35 -3.46 16.22 11.44
N THR A 36 -2.66 16.25 12.49
CA THR A 36 -1.54 15.29 12.70
C THR A 36 -2.09 14.05 13.38
N LEU A 37 -1.79 12.87 12.83
CA LEU A 37 -2.32 11.60 13.34
C LEU A 37 -1.27 10.84 14.14
N TYR A 38 -1.74 10.10 15.14
CA TYR A 38 -0.92 9.19 15.94
C TYR A 38 -1.50 7.79 15.80
N TYR A 39 -0.73 6.87 15.23
CA TYR A 39 -1.12 5.47 15.06
C TYR A 39 -0.17 4.57 15.83
N GLN A 40 -0.73 3.67 16.64
CA GLN A 40 0.02 2.54 17.15
C GLN A 40 -0.12 1.39 16.15
N VAL A 41 0.99 0.99 15.54
CA VAL A 41 1.02 -0.05 14.50
C VAL A 41 1.86 -1.21 14.98
N GLU A 42 1.34 -2.42 14.83
CA GLU A 42 2.06 -3.67 15.05
C GLU A 42 2.29 -4.39 13.72
N LEU A 43 3.53 -4.77 13.42
CA LEU A 43 3.86 -5.59 12.25
C LEU A 43 3.79 -7.08 12.60
N VAL A 44 2.58 -7.65 12.59
CA VAL A 44 2.35 -9.06 12.98
C VAL A 44 3.09 -10.05 12.07
N SER A 45 3.01 -9.84 10.75
CA SER A 45 3.68 -10.69 9.76
C SER A 45 3.85 -9.98 8.43
N PHE A 46 4.83 -10.40 7.64
CA PHE A 46 5.00 -9.96 6.25
C PHE A 46 5.62 -11.08 5.43
N VAL A 47 5.28 -11.12 4.14
CA VAL A 47 5.96 -11.96 3.15
C VAL A 47 6.86 -11.05 2.32
N LYS A 48 8.16 -11.35 2.26
CA LYS A 48 9.06 -10.64 1.35
C LYS A 48 8.71 -11.07 -0.07
N ALA A 49 8.40 -10.11 -0.93
CA ALA A 49 8.36 -10.39 -2.35
C ALA A 49 9.75 -10.90 -2.78
N LYS A 50 9.79 -12.02 -3.52
CA LYS A 50 11.02 -12.47 -4.18
C LYS A 50 11.46 -11.39 -5.18
N GLU A 51 12.77 -11.21 -5.34
CA GLU A 51 13.27 -10.38 -6.43
C GLU A 51 13.08 -11.11 -7.76
N VAL A 52 12.89 -10.37 -8.85
CA VAL A 52 12.67 -10.94 -10.20
C VAL A 52 13.87 -11.80 -10.65
N SER A 53 15.06 -11.55 -10.10
CA SER A 53 16.26 -12.39 -10.30
C SER A 53 16.13 -13.79 -9.72
N ASP A 54 15.35 -13.95 -8.66
CA ASP A 54 15.23 -15.20 -7.89
C ASP A 54 13.99 -16.02 -8.27
N MET A 55 13.16 -15.49 -9.18
CA MET A 55 11.96 -16.15 -9.67
C MET A 55 12.27 -17.03 -10.89
N ASN A 56 11.74 -18.25 -10.88
CA ASN A 56 11.73 -19.10 -12.08
C ASN A 56 10.71 -18.57 -13.13
N THR A 57 10.74 -19.12 -14.35
CA THR A 57 9.90 -18.63 -15.46
C THR A 57 8.39 -18.75 -15.18
N GLU A 58 7.95 -19.78 -14.45
CA GLU A 58 6.55 -19.99 -14.08
C GLU A 58 6.11 -18.97 -13.02
N GLU A 59 6.92 -18.76 -11.99
CA GLU A 59 6.68 -17.77 -10.93
C GLU A 59 6.60 -16.33 -11.49
N LYS A 60 7.37 -16.01 -12.52
CA LYS A 60 7.29 -14.72 -13.23
C LYS A 60 5.97 -14.53 -13.96
N ILE A 61 5.49 -15.58 -14.63
CA ILE A 61 4.22 -15.55 -15.36
C ILE A 61 3.06 -15.41 -14.37
N GLU A 62 3.06 -16.18 -13.29
CA GLU A 62 2.03 -16.11 -12.25
C GLU A 62 2.01 -14.75 -11.54
N ALA A 63 3.18 -14.21 -11.15
CA ALA A 63 3.28 -12.89 -10.56
C ALA A 63 2.81 -11.78 -11.53
N ALA A 64 3.10 -11.89 -12.82
CA ALA A 64 2.62 -10.95 -13.83
C ALA A 64 1.09 -11.03 -14.01
N LEU A 65 0.51 -12.22 -13.98
CA LEU A 65 -0.94 -12.43 -14.07
C LEU A 65 -1.66 -11.87 -12.85
N GLU A 66 -1.18 -12.14 -11.65
CA GLU A 66 -1.71 -11.59 -10.40
C GLU A 66 -1.67 -10.05 -10.43
N LYS A 67 -0.52 -9.45 -10.77
CA LYS A 67 -0.35 -7.99 -10.84
C LYS A 67 -1.25 -7.35 -11.90
N ARG A 68 -1.50 -8.05 -13.02
CA ARG A 68 -2.45 -7.61 -14.05
C ARG A 68 -3.88 -7.62 -13.52
N GLN A 69 -4.30 -8.66 -12.80
CA GLN A 69 -5.64 -8.75 -12.21
C GLN A 69 -5.86 -7.68 -11.12
N GLU A 70 -4.88 -7.45 -10.25
CA GLU A 70 -4.89 -6.33 -9.29
C GLU A 70 -5.06 -4.99 -10.02
N GLY A 71 -4.33 -4.78 -11.12
CA GLY A 71 -4.42 -3.58 -11.95
C GLY A 71 -5.83 -3.39 -12.54
N ILE A 72 -6.44 -4.46 -13.06
CA ILE A 72 -7.81 -4.44 -13.60
C ILE A 72 -8.83 -4.10 -12.49
N ALA A 73 -8.71 -4.70 -11.31
CA ALA A 73 -9.61 -4.43 -10.19
C ALA A 73 -9.56 -2.94 -9.75
N LEU A 74 -8.36 -2.35 -9.72
CA LEU A 74 -8.19 -0.93 -9.38
C LEU A 74 -8.73 0.02 -10.46
N VAL A 75 -8.70 -0.38 -11.73
CA VAL A 75 -9.35 0.38 -12.82
C VAL A 75 -10.86 0.38 -12.67
N TYR A 76 -11.47 -0.75 -12.31
CA TYR A 76 -12.90 -0.82 -12.01
C TYR A 76 -13.30 -0.02 -10.76
N ALA A 77 -12.38 0.14 -9.80
CA ALA A 77 -12.56 0.99 -8.63
C ALA A 77 -12.30 2.50 -8.87
N ALA A 78 -12.01 2.90 -10.12
CA ALA A 78 -11.66 4.28 -10.52
C ALA A 78 -10.44 4.89 -9.76
N GLU A 79 -9.60 4.06 -9.13
CA GLU A 79 -8.38 4.48 -8.43
C GLU A 79 -7.15 4.42 -9.35
N TYR A 80 -7.19 5.21 -10.44
CA TYR A 80 -6.21 5.16 -11.54
C TYR A 80 -4.74 5.38 -11.11
N ALA A 81 -4.50 6.18 -10.07
CA ALA A 81 -3.15 6.43 -9.55
C ALA A 81 -2.51 5.17 -8.92
N ARG A 82 -3.31 4.32 -8.25
CA ARG A 82 -2.82 3.05 -7.67
C ARG A 82 -2.66 1.98 -8.74
N ALA A 83 -3.54 1.97 -9.75
CA ALA A 83 -3.46 1.04 -10.89
C ALA A 83 -2.16 1.22 -11.70
N SER A 84 -1.78 2.46 -12.03
CA SER A 84 -0.55 2.77 -12.79
C SER A 84 0.71 2.17 -12.16
N LYS A 85 0.83 2.27 -10.83
CA LYS A 85 1.98 1.74 -10.08
C LYS A 85 2.06 0.20 -10.09
N ARG A 86 0.93 -0.50 -10.26
CA ARG A 86 0.88 -1.97 -10.35
C ARG A 86 1.27 -2.47 -11.74
N PHE A 87 0.84 -1.79 -12.80
CA PHE A 87 1.26 -2.12 -14.18
C PHE A 87 2.75 -1.89 -14.42
N GLN A 88 3.34 -0.82 -13.86
CA GLN A 88 4.78 -0.55 -14.00
C GLN A 88 5.66 -1.65 -13.38
N LYS A 89 5.17 -2.41 -12.39
CA LYS A 89 5.91 -3.53 -11.80
C LYS A 89 5.94 -4.78 -12.68
N VAL A 90 5.09 -4.87 -13.70
CA VAL A 90 5.08 -5.99 -14.66
C VAL A 90 6.18 -5.82 -15.72
N THR A 91 6.68 -4.60 -15.93
CA THR A 91 7.61 -4.24 -17.03
C THR A 91 9.09 -4.21 -16.62
N ARG A 92 9.49 -4.78 -15.47
CA ARG A 92 10.89 -4.80 -15.04
C ARG A 92 11.36 -6.18 -14.63
#